data_AF-A0A0C3CZT1-F1
#
_entry.id   AF-A0A0C3CZT1-F1
#
_cell.length_a   1.000
_cell.length_b   1.000
_cell.length_c   1.000
_cell.angle_alpha   90.00
_cell.angle_beta   90.00
_cell.angle_gamma   90.00
#
_symmetry.space_group_name_H-M   'P 1'
#
loop_
_entity.id
_entity.type
_entity.pdbx_description
1 polymer ?
#
loop_
_entity_poly.entity_id
_entity_poly.type
_entity_poly.pdbx_seq_one_letter_code
_entity_poly.pdbx_strand_id
1 'polypeptide(L)'
;MSGLTEGGLLLYALLAGGDYDKGVTGCGPVIAFGLARCFGAELLSAIEAAGMGSDEGEEIFAKLRGEICKELETNSSGLLGFCHPAIAKEFPEAFPNRNVLRLYRSPAISRSSRIGIEESSGSMK
;
A
#
# COMPACT_ATOMS: atom_id res chain seq x y z
N MET A 1 1.03 -20.97 -9.13
CA MET A 1 0.32 -19.75 -8.71
C MET A 1 1.34 -18.85 -8.05
N SER A 2 1.69 -17.70 -8.64
CA SER A 2 2.55 -16.73 -7.96
C SER A 2 1.71 -15.99 -6.92
N GLY A 3 2.18 -16.00 -5.67
CA GLY A 3 1.53 -15.30 -4.55
C GLY A 3 1.69 -13.78 -4.63
N LEU A 4 1.04 -13.07 -3.73
CA LEU A 4 1.22 -11.63 -3.57
C LEU A 4 2.54 -11.31 -2.86
N THR A 5 3.18 -10.22 -3.28
CA THR A 5 4.28 -9.60 -2.54
C THR A 5 3.74 -8.89 -1.29
N GLU A 6 4.63 -8.40 -0.40
CA GLU A 6 4.21 -7.54 0.73
C GLU A 6 3.37 -6.36 0.24
N GLY A 7 3.85 -5.67 -0.79
CA GLY A 7 3.13 -4.55 -1.41
C GLY A 7 1.81 -4.96 -2.03
N GLY A 8 1.75 -6.15 -2.65
CA GLY A 8 0.51 -6.72 -3.15
C GLY A 8 -0.51 -7.00 -2.04
N LEU A 9 -0.09 -7.56 -0.91
CA LEU A 9 -0.97 -7.78 0.24
C LEU A 9 -1.49 -6.47 0.83
N LEU A 10 -0.62 -5.47 0.94
CA LEU A 10 -1.00 -4.15 1.40
C LEU A 10 -2.00 -3.47 0.46
N LEU A 11 -1.71 -3.48 -0.84
CA LEU A 11 -2.61 -2.94 -1.86
C LEU A 11 -3.95 -3.69 -1.85
N TYR A 12 -3.94 -5.00 -1.71
CA TYR A 12 -5.16 -5.81 -1.60
C TYR A 12 -6.02 -5.34 -0.42
N ALA A 13 -5.45 -5.15 0.77
CA ALA A 13 -6.19 -4.70 1.94
C ALA A 13 -6.75 -3.27 1.76
N LEU A 14 -6.02 -2.39 1.10
CA LEU A 14 -6.47 -1.03 0.78
C LEU A 14 -7.60 -1.00 -0.26
N LEU A 15 -7.67 -2.00 -1.14
CA LEU A 15 -8.68 -2.10 -2.21
C LEU A 15 -9.92 -2.88 -1.78
N ALA A 16 -9.75 -4.10 -1.29
CA ALA A 16 -10.85 -5.00 -0.88
C ALA A 16 -11.43 -4.63 0.49
N GLY A 17 -10.69 -3.85 1.27
CA GLY A 17 -10.97 -3.60 2.68
C GLY A 17 -10.30 -4.63 3.59
N GLY A 18 -10.14 -4.23 4.84
CA GLY A 18 -9.58 -5.01 5.92
C GLY A 18 -10.05 -4.47 7.26
N ASP A 19 -9.29 -4.73 8.33
CA ASP A 19 -9.70 -4.32 9.68
C ASP A 19 -9.71 -2.79 9.89
N TYR A 20 -8.92 -2.05 9.11
CA TYR A 20 -8.74 -0.60 9.29
C TYR A 20 -9.57 0.27 8.34
N ASP A 21 -10.11 -0.30 7.25
CA ASP A 21 -10.90 0.43 6.25
C ASP A 21 -11.76 -0.52 5.41
N LYS A 22 -12.87 -0.03 4.85
CA LYS A 22 -13.76 -0.84 3.99
C LYS A 22 -13.24 -1.01 2.56
N GLY A 23 -12.17 -0.31 2.19
CA GLY A 23 -11.58 -0.34 0.86
C GLY A 23 -12.35 0.50 -0.15
N VAL A 24 -12.09 0.22 -1.43
CA VAL A 24 -12.70 0.93 -2.55
C VAL A 24 -14.04 0.29 -2.90
N THR A 25 -15.11 1.08 -2.92
CA THR A 25 -16.46 0.63 -3.29
C THR A 25 -16.46 -0.10 -4.64
N GLY A 26 -17.00 -1.32 -4.65
CA GLY A 26 -17.08 -2.15 -5.86
C GLY A 26 -15.80 -2.94 -6.16
N CYS A 27 -14.67 -2.64 -5.51
CA CYS A 27 -13.42 -3.37 -5.69
C CYS A 27 -13.40 -4.64 -4.82
N GLY A 28 -14.14 -5.67 -5.24
CA GLY A 28 -14.19 -6.94 -4.51
C GLY A 28 -12.88 -7.75 -4.57
N PRO A 29 -12.80 -8.87 -3.83
CA PRO A 29 -11.58 -9.70 -3.69
C PRO A 29 -10.88 -10.06 -5.00
N VAL A 30 -11.63 -10.41 -6.04
CA VAL A 30 -11.06 -10.82 -7.34
C VAL A 30 -10.37 -9.66 -8.04
N ILE A 31 -11.03 -8.48 -8.07
CA ILE A 31 -10.51 -7.27 -8.70
C ILE A 31 -9.29 -6.76 -7.91
N ALA A 32 -9.42 -6.71 -6.58
CA ALA A 32 -8.34 -6.32 -5.69
C ALA A 32 -7.11 -7.23 -5.83
N PHE A 33 -7.32 -8.55 -5.98
CA PHE A 33 -6.23 -9.50 -6.22
C PHE A 33 -5.52 -9.26 -7.55
N GLY A 34 -6.28 -9.00 -8.63
CA GLY A 34 -5.71 -8.67 -9.93
C GLY A 34 -4.88 -7.38 -9.88
N LEU A 35 -5.43 -6.30 -9.31
CA LEU A 35 -4.72 -5.03 -9.14
C LEU A 35 -3.50 -5.15 -8.22
N ALA A 36 -3.59 -5.94 -7.14
CA ALA A 36 -2.48 -6.21 -6.24
C ALA A 36 -1.29 -6.89 -6.94
N ARG A 37 -1.57 -7.74 -7.94
CA ARG A 37 -0.53 -8.36 -8.78
C ARG A 37 0.07 -7.39 -9.79
N CYS A 38 -0.68 -6.40 -10.24
CA CYS A 38 -0.20 -5.39 -11.18
C CYS A 38 0.63 -4.30 -10.51
N PHE A 39 0.19 -3.81 -9.35
CA PHE A 39 0.66 -2.53 -8.80
C PHE A 39 1.22 -2.62 -7.38
N GLY A 40 1.40 -3.84 -6.85
CA GLY A 40 1.91 -4.02 -5.49
C GLY A 40 3.32 -3.49 -5.29
N ALA A 41 4.20 -3.64 -6.29
CA ALA A 41 5.58 -3.16 -6.21
C ALA A 41 5.67 -1.63 -6.36
N GLU A 42 4.80 -1.06 -7.20
CA GLU A 42 4.64 0.35 -7.47
C GLU A 42 4.12 1.06 -6.22
N LEU A 43 3.19 0.44 -5.49
CA LEU A 43 2.75 0.96 -4.19
C LEU A 43 3.92 1.04 -3.19
N LEU A 44 4.74 -0.01 -3.06
CA LEU A 44 5.89 0.05 -2.14
C LEU A 44 6.89 1.12 -2.54
N SER A 45 7.23 1.18 -3.83
CA SER A 45 8.12 2.22 -4.38
C SER A 45 7.58 3.62 -4.09
N ALA A 46 6.26 3.82 -4.24
CA ALA A 46 5.61 5.09 -3.94
C ALA A 46 5.71 5.46 -2.45
N ILE A 47 5.51 4.49 -1.55
CA ILE A 47 5.61 4.71 -0.10
C ILE A 47 7.04 5.08 0.30
N GLU A 48 8.03 4.43 -0.28
CA GLU A 48 9.44 4.69 -0.01
C GLU A 48 9.88 6.06 -0.55
N ALA A 49 9.41 6.42 -1.75
CA ALA A 49 9.76 7.67 -2.41
C ALA A 49 9.05 8.91 -1.83
N ALA A 50 7.79 8.77 -1.42
CA ALA A 50 6.98 9.91 -0.98
C ALA A 50 7.54 10.64 0.25
N GLY A 51 8.29 9.94 1.13
CA GLY A 51 8.54 10.44 2.48
C GLY A 51 7.22 10.72 3.22
N MET A 52 7.23 10.85 4.56
CA MET A 52 5.96 11.14 5.25
C MET A 52 5.57 12.62 5.09
N GLY A 53 4.89 12.96 4.00
CA GLY A 53 4.05 14.16 3.89
C GLY A 53 4.54 15.35 3.04
N SER A 54 5.38 15.14 2.01
CA SER A 54 5.70 16.21 1.05
C SER A 54 4.68 16.28 -0.11
N ASP A 55 4.59 17.44 -0.76
CA ASP A 55 3.74 17.64 -1.96
C ASP A 55 4.13 16.66 -3.10
N GLU A 56 5.41 16.32 -3.19
CA GLU A 56 5.95 15.33 -4.13
C GLU A 56 5.36 13.93 -3.90
N GLY A 57 5.10 13.57 -2.63
CA GLY A 57 4.47 12.31 -2.28
C GLY A 57 3.03 12.20 -2.76
N GLU A 58 2.28 13.30 -2.71
CA GLU A 58 0.89 13.33 -3.21
C GLU A 58 0.84 13.16 -4.73
N GLU A 59 1.77 13.75 -5.48
CA GLU A 59 1.86 13.55 -6.93
C GLU A 59 2.19 12.10 -7.30
N ILE A 60 3.10 11.44 -6.56
CA ILE A 60 3.45 10.03 -6.77
C ILE A 60 2.22 9.13 -6.58
N PHE A 61 1.45 9.34 -5.50
CA PHE A 61 0.24 8.56 -5.26
C PHE A 61 -0.87 8.89 -6.25
N ALA A 62 -1.01 10.14 -6.69
CA ALA A 62 -1.96 10.53 -7.73
C ALA A 62 -1.65 9.82 -9.06
N LYS A 63 -0.36 9.71 -9.42
CA LYS A 63 0.08 8.95 -10.58
C LYS A 63 -0.28 7.47 -10.47
N LEU A 64 0.07 6.83 -9.35
CA LEU A 64 -0.27 5.42 -9.09
C LEU A 64 -1.78 5.18 -9.19
N ARG A 65 -2.58 6.07 -8.60
CA ARG A 65 -4.05 6.04 -8.73
C ARG A 65 -4.47 6.09 -10.19
N GLY A 66 -3.90 7.00 -10.98
CA GLY A 66 -4.20 7.11 -12.42
C GLY A 66 -3.91 5.83 -13.19
N GLU A 67 -2.81 5.14 -12.87
CA GLU A 67 -2.44 3.85 -13.46
C GLU A 67 -3.44 2.75 -13.08
N ILE A 68 -3.86 2.69 -11.81
CA ILE A 68 -4.90 1.76 -11.34
C ILE A 68 -6.25 2.01 -12.05
N CYS A 69 -6.69 3.28 -12.14
CA CYS A 69 -7.93 3.62 -12.83
C CYS A 69 -7.87 3.24 -14.31
N LYS A 70 -6.74 3.50 -14.98
CA LYS A 70 -6.54 3.10 -16.37
C LYS A 70 -6.63 1.58 -16.54
N GLU A 71 -6.00 0.81 -15.64
CA GLU A 71 -6.10 -0.65 -15.69
C GLU A 71 -7.52 -1.15 -15.42
N LEU A 72 -8.28 -0.48 -14.54
CA LEU A 72 -9.71 -0.76 -14.36
C LEU A 72 -10.50 -0.48 -15.66
N GLU A 73 -10.19 0.57 -16.40
CA GLU A 73 -10.88 0.91 -17.65
C GLU A 73 -10.53 -0.04 -18.81
N THR A 74 -9.27 -0.45 -18.92
CA THR A 74 -8.77 -1.15 -20.10
C THR A 74 -8.47 -2.63 -19.89
N ASN A 75 -8.25 -3.05 -18.63
CA ASN A 75 -7.77 -4.39 -18.25
C ASN A 75 -6.59 -4.84 -19.13
N SER A 76 -5.61 -3.97 -19.36
CA SER A 76 -4.51 -4.20 -20.30
C SER A 76 -3.61 -5.36 -19.88
N SER A 77 -3.51 -5.62 -18.57
CA SER A 77 -2.78 -6.78 -18.03
C SER A 77 -3.54 -8.11 -18.23
N GLY A 78 -4.86 -8.05 -18.43
CA GLY A 78 -5.75 -9.20 -18.46
C GLY A 78 -6.00 -9.85 -17.09
N LEU A 79 -5.55 -9.24 -15.99
CA LEU A 79 -5.62 -9.85 -14.64
C LEU A 79 -6.94 -9.61 -13.90
N LEU A 80 -7.83 -8.73 -14.40
CA LEU A 80 -9.10 -8.41 -13.74
C LEU A 80 -10.28 -9.27 -14.22
N GLY A 81 -10.08 -10.05 -15.30
CA GLY A 81 -11.14 -10.78 -15.99
C GLY A 81 -11.96 -9.90 -16.95
N PHE A 82 -12.40 -8.72 -16.52
CA PHE A 82 -13.13 -7.74 -17.33
C PHE A 82 -12.72 -6.31 -17.01
N CYS A 83 -13.14 -5.36 -17.85
CA CYS A 83 -13.03 -3.93 -17.56
C CYS A 83 -14.10 -3.50 -16.55
N HIS A 84 -13.74 -2.57 -15.68
CA HIS A 84 -14.55 -2.01 -14.60
C HIS A 84 -14.55 -0.46 -14.61
N PRO A 85 -14.98 0.20 -15.70
CA PRO A 85 -14.95 1.66 -15.82
C PRO A 85 -15.80 2.39 -14.78
N ALA A 86 -16.88 1.76 -14.29
CA ALA A 86 -17.71 2.32 -13.21
C ALA A 86 -16.92 2.44 -11.89
N ILE A 87 -16.04 1.48 -11.59
CA ILE A 87 -15.17 1.53 -10.41
C ILE A 87 -14.10 2.62 -10.61
N ALA A 88 -13.52 2.70 -11.80
CA ALA A 88 -12.52 3.72 -12.11
C ALA A 88 -13.07 5.15 -11.94
N LYS A 89 -14.31 5.39 -12.37
CA LYS A 89 -15.00 6.67 -12.24
C LYS A 89 -15.23 7.08 -10.78
N GLU A 90 -15.66 6.14 -9.95
CA GLU A 90 -15.96 6.39 -8.52
C GLU A 90 -14.73 6.13 -7.62
N PHE A 91 -13.54 5.97 -8.21
CA PHE A 91 -12.32 5.62 -7.47
C PHE A 91 -11.87 6.81 -6.61
N PRO A 92 -11.63 6.64 -5.30
CA PRO A 92 -11.33 7.75 -4.39
C PRO A 92 -10.15 8.60 -4.86
N GLU A 93 -10.30 9.92 -4.91
CA GLU A 93 -9.24 10.85 -5.31
C GLU A 93 -8.03 10.79 -4.36
N ALA A 94 -8.30 10.72 -3.05
CA ALA A 94 -7.28 10.65 -1.99
C ALA A 94 -6.72 9.23 -1.75
N PHE A 95 -6.77 8.34 -2.76
CA PHE A 95 -6.23 6.99 -2.63
C PHE A 95 -4.69 6.96 -2.70
N PRO A 96 -4.01 6.05 -1.97
CA PRO A 96 -4.49 5.32 -0.79
C PRO A 96 -4.72 6.20 0.46
N ASN A 97 -5.63 5.82 1.36
CA ASN A 97 -5.78 6.54 2.64
C ASN A 97 -4.48 6.44 3.49
N ARG A 98 -3.76 7.55 3.67
CA ARG A 98 -2.44 7.56 4.33
C ARG A 98 -2.51 7.14 5.81
N ASN A 99 -3.63 7.41 6.49
CA ASN A 99 -3.83 6.99 7.87
C ASN A 99 -3.92 5.46 7.98
N VAL A 100 -4.67 4.83 7.08
CA VAL A 100 -4.81 3.37 7.00
C VAL A 100 -3.48 2.73 6.64
N LEU A 101 -2.78 3.31 5.67
CA LEU A 101 -1.45 2.89 5.27
C LEU A 101 -0.47 2.87 6.45
N ARG A 102 -0.48 3.93 7.29
CA ARG A 102 0.36 4.02 8.48
C ARG A 102 0.03 2.93 9.51
N LEU A 103 -1.25 2.58 9.69
CA LEU A 103 -1.64 1.50 10.61
C LEU A 103 -1.04 0.14 10.21
N TYR A 104 -0.94 -0.13 8.91
CA TYR A 104 -0.28 -1.35 8.41
C TYR A 104 1.25 -1.28 8.46
N ARG A 105 1.87 -0.15 8.08
CA ARG A 105 3.34 -0.04 7.95
C ARG A 105 4.06 0.33 9.24
N SER A 106 3.36 0.92 10.20
CA SER A 106 3.93 1.30 11.50
C SER A 106 2.98 0.87 12.61
N PRO A 107 2.74 -0.45 12.75
CA PRO A 107 1.83 -0.95 13.77
C PRO A 107 2.37 -0.63 15.16
N ALA A 108 1.47 -0.46 16.12
CA ALA A 108 1.86 -0.33 17.51
C ALA A 108 2.54 -1.63 17.98
N ILE A 109 3.83 -1.57 18.23
CA ILE A 109 4.63 -2.69 18.73
C ILE A 109 5.05 -2.45 20.18
N SER A 110 5.29 -3.53 20.92
CA SER A 110 5.83 -3.44 22.27
C SER A 110 7.25 -2.84 22.25
N ARG A 111 7.59 -2.04 23.27
CA ARG A 111 8.94 -1.47 23.41
C ARG A 111 9.94 -2.61 23.61
N SER A 112 10.95 -2.69 22.75
CA SER A 112 12.11 -3.56 22.98
C SER A 112 13.02 -2.90 24.00
N SER A 113 13.11 -3.47 25.20
CA SER A 113 14.16 -3.12 26.17
C SER A 113 15.49 -3.59 25.59
N ARG A 114 16.24 -2.70 24.93
CA ARG A 114 17.63 -3.00 24.59
C ARG A 114 18.39 -3.20 25.90
N ILE A 115 18.84 -4.43 26.15
CA ILE A 115 19.81 -4.72 27.21
C ILE A 115 21.10 -4.00 26.81
N GLY A 116 21.33 -2.83 27.41
CA GLY A 116 22.62 -2.16 27.35
C GLY A 116 23.61 -2.99 28.17
N ILE A 117 24.53 -3.67 27.50
CA ILE A 117 25.75 -4.14 28.16
C ILE A 117 26.58 -2.88 28.41
N GLU A 118 26.56 -2.38 29.64
CA GLU A 118 27.53 -1.38 30.08
C GLU A 118 28.91 -2.05 30.14
N GLU A 119 29.77 -1.77 29.16
CA GLU A 119 31.20 -1.99 29.34
C GLU A 119 31.73 -0.94 30.31
N SER A 120 31.91 -1.36 31.56
CA SER A 120 32.68 -0.62 32.56
C SER A 120 34.14 -0.54 32.10
N SER A 121 34.55 0.66 31.69
CA SER A 121 35.94 1.01 31.46
C SER A 121 36.69 1.05 32.79
N GLY A 122 37.41 -0.02 33.09
CA GLY A 122 38.38 -0.06 34.18
C GLY A 122 39.61 0.79 33.84
N SER A 123 39.73 1.96 34.48
CA SER A 123 40.94 2.78 34.50
C SER A 123 41.98 2.16 35.44
N MET A 124 43.14 1.74 34.92
CA MET A 124 44.31 1.40 35.74
C MET A 124 45.19 2.65 35.89
N LYS A 125 45.51 2.95 37.15
CA LYS A 125 46.52 3.92 37.60
C LYS A 125 47.92 3.50 37.20
#